data_AF-A0A2V6NB83-F1
#
_entry.id   AF-A0A2V6NB83-F1
#
_cell.length_a   1.000
_cell.length_b   1.000
_cell.length_c   1.000
_cell.angle_alpha   90.00
_cell.angle_beta   90.00
_cell.angle_gamma   90.00
#
_symmetry.space_group_name_H-M   'P 1'
#
loop_
_entity.id
_entity.type
_entity.pdbx_description
1 polymer ?
#
loop_
_entity_poly.entity_id
_entity_poly.type
_entity_poly.pdbx_seq_one_letter_code
_entity_poly.pdbx_strand_id
1 'polypeptide(L)'
;MKRVCLTTIIVVAAVALAGLARAQLFGPKMKKPGELIQKQAPMKVNQDLLKQATPDIAHIVVSIPKQRAYLMIREEIVADAPVSSGKRGHETP
;
A
#
# COMPACT_ATOMS: atom_id res chain seq x y z
N MET A 1 -44.94 38.75 -4.15
CA MET A 1 -44.18 38.07 -3.09
C MET A 1 -44.18 36.53 -3.22
N LYS A 2 -45.34 35.88 -3.42
CA LYS A 2 -45.42 34.39 -3.48
C LYS A 2 -44.62 33.73 -4.63
N ARG A 3 -44.56 34.36 -5.81
CA ARG A 3 -43.85 33.83 -7.00
C ARG A 3 -42.30 33.88 -6.90
N VAL A 4 -41.77 34.85 -6.15
CA VAL A 4 -40.32 35.00 -5.92
C VAL A 4 -39.83 33.94 -4.93
N CYS A 5 -40.63 33.61 -3.92
CA CYS A 5 -40.29 32.57 -2.93
C CYS A 5 -40.28 31.16 -3.55
N LEU A 6 -41.25 30.87 -4.44
CA LEU A 6 -41.33 29.56 -5.12
C LEU A 6 -40.11 29.31 -6.02
N THR A 7 -39.68 30.34 -6.77
CA THR A 7 -38.53 30.22 -7.67
C THR A 7 -37.22 30.06 -6.90
N THR A 8 -37.03 30.76 -5.77
CA THR A 8 -35.85 30.58 -4.93
C THR A 8 -35.76 29.17 -4.33
N ILE A 9 -36.89 28.59 -3.91
CA ILE A 9 -36.91 27.22 -3.36
C ILE A 9 -36.52 26.19 -4.43
N ILE A 10 -37.05 26.35 -5.65
CA ILE A 10 -36.74 25.45 -6.77
C ILE A 10 -35.24 25.52 -7.14
N VAL A 11 -34.66 26.72 -7.20
CA VAL A 11 -33.23 26.88 -7.52
C VAL A 11 -32.36 26.26 -6.43
N VAL A 12 -32.66 26.48 -5.16
CA VAL A 12 -31.88 25.90 -4.04
C VAL A 12 -31.98 24.37 -4.04
N ALA A 13 -33.17 23.81 -4.27
CA ALA A 13 -33.37 22.36 -4.37
C ALA A 13 -32.58 21.76 -5.56
N ALA A 14 -32.62 22.41 -6.73
CA ALA A 14 -31.89 21.95 -7.91
C ALA A 14 -30.36 21.95 -7.69
N VAL A 15 -29.83 22.99 -7.02
CA VAL A 15 -28.40 23.07 -6.68
C VAL A 15 -27.99 22.00 -5.67
N ALA A 16 -28.83 21.72 -4.66
CA ALA A 16 -28.57 20.67 -3.68
C ALA A 16 -28.59 19.26 -4.31
N LEU A 17 -29.56 18.99 -5.18
CA LEU A 17 -29.65 17.74 -5.94
C LEU A 17 -28.46 17.56 -6.91
N ALA A 18 -28.02 18.63 -7.57
CA ALA A 18 -26.83 18.60 -8.43
C ALA A 18 -25.54 18.32 -7.64
N GLY A 19 -25.44 18.81 -6.41
CA GLY A 19 -24.31 18.53 -5.51
C GLY A 19 -24.21 17.05 -5.12
N LEU A 20 -25.33 16.43 -4.72
CA LEU A 20 -25.37 14.99 -4.41
C LEU A 20 -25.06 14.12 -5.64
N ALA A 21 -25.66 14.44 -6.78
CA ALA A 21 -25.43 13.69 -8.02
C ALA A 21 -23.95 13.70 -8.43
N ARG A 22 -23.27 14.83 -8.24
CA ARG A 22 -21.83 14.94 -8.52
C ARG A 22 -20.98 14.04 -7.63
N ALA A 23 -21.29 13.94 -6.34
CA ALA A 23 -20.54 13.09 -5.41
C ALA A 23 -20.70 11.59 -5.74
N GLN A 24 -21.89 11.18 -6.19
CA GLN A 24 -22.16 9.77 -6.52
C GLN A 24 -21.66 9.36 -7.92
N LEU A 25 -21.71 10.26 -8.91
CA LEU A 25 -21.39 9.94 -10.30
C LEU A 25 -19.94 10.28 -10.70
N PHE A 26 -19.33 11.27 -10.05
CA PHE A 26 -18.00 11.78 -10.42
C PHE A 26 -16.99 11.72 -9.26
N GLY A 27 -17.31 11.02 -8.17
CA GLY A 27 -16.34 10.70 -7.13
C GLY A 27 -15.21 9.80 -7.64
N PRO A 28 -14.03 9.82 -7.00
CA PRO A 28 -12.91 8.95 -7.38
C PRO A 28 -13.35 7.48 -7.27
N LYS A 29 -13.35 6.76 -8.39
CA LYS A 29 -13.64 5.32 -8.40
C LYS A 29 -12.57 4.57 -7.61
N MET A 30 -13.00 3.78 -6.65
CA MET A 30 -12.12 2.88 -5.91
C MET A 30 -11.50 1.88 -6.89
N LYS A 31 -10.16 1.79 -6.89
CA LYS A 31 -9.44 0.84 -7.75
C LYS A 31 -9.75 -0.58 -7.34
N LYS A 32 -9.82 -1.49 -8.31
CA LYS A 32 -10.01 -2.91 -8.02
C LYS A 32 -8.76 -3.47 -7.32
N PRO A 33 -8.88 -4.48 -6.44
CA PRO A 33 -7.71 -5.06 -5.77
C PRO A 33 -6.62 -5.53 -6.73
N GLY A 34 -6.99 -6.12 -7.88
CA GLY A 34 -6.04 -6.55 -8.91
C GLY A 34 -5.24 -5.40 -9.57
N GLU A 35 -5.75 -4.17 -9.53
CA GLU A 35 -5.01 -2.99 -10.01
C GLU A 35 -4.00 -2.47 -8.97
N LEU A 36 -4.19 -2.85 -7.70
CA LEU A 36 -3.30 -2.51 -6.58
C LEU A 36 -2.22 -3.58 -6.36
N ILE A 37 -2.48 -4.82 -6.77
CA ILE A 37 -1.55 -5.94 -6.62
C ILE A 37 -0.69 -6.04 -7.89
N GLN A 38 0.53 -5.54 -7.81
CA GLN A 38 1.53 -5.66 -8.88
C GLN A 38 2.66 -6.60 -8.45
N LYS A 39 3.32 -7.25 -9.41
CA LYS A 39 4.53 -8.00 -9.13
C LYS A 39 5.61 -7.05 -8.60
N GLN A 40 6.21 -7.41 -7.47
CA GLN A 40 7.32 -6.66 -6.92
C GLN A 40 8.54 -6.74 -7.84
N ALA A 41 9.35 -5.70 -7.85
CA ALA A 41 10.62 -5.72 -8.56
C ALA A 41 11.49 -6.88 -8.02
N PRO A 42 12.26 -7.57 -8.89
CA PRO A 42 13.17 -8.60 -8.45
C PRO A 42 14.14 -8.07 -7.38
N MET A 43 14.40 -8.91 -6.37
CA MET A 43 15.35 -8.59 -5.31
C MET A 43 16.75 -8.38 -5.91
N LYS A 44 17.41 -7.29 -5.52
CA LYS A 44 18.81 -7.04 -5.88
C LYS A 44 19.71 -7.84 -4.95
N VAL A 45 20.70 -8.52 -5.52
CA VAL A 45 21.63 -9.38 -4.79
C VAL A 45 23.05 -9.00 -5.18
N ASN A 46 23.90 -8.74 -4.18
CA ASN A 46 25.32 -8.57 -4.40
C ASN A 46 25.98 -9.95 -4.56
N GLN A 47 26.19 -10.37 -5.81
CA GLN A 47 26.70 -11.70 -6.12
C GLN A 47 28.15 -11.93 -5.65
N ASP A 48 28.96 -10.87 -5.56
CA ASP A 48 30.36 -11.00 -5.14
C ASP A 48 30.51 -11.21 -3.64
N LEU A 49 29.62 -10.61 -2.84
CA LEU A 49 29.50 -10.93 -1.42
C LEU A 49 28.86 -12.30 -1.19
N LEU A 50 27.84 -12.66 -2.00
CA LEU A 50 27.16 -13.95 -1.86
C LEU A 50 28.12 -15.14 -2.06
N LYS A 51 29.10 -15.03 -2.96
CA LYS A 51 30.12 -16.08 -3.18
C LYS A 51 30.97 -16.38 -1.95
N GLN A 52 31.05 -15.46 -1.00
CA GLN A 52 31.82 -15.61 0.22
C GLN A 52 31.00 -16.27 1.34
N ALA A 53 29.73 -16.58 1.10
CA ALA A 53 28.83 -17.12 2.10
C ALA A 53 29.30 -18.49 2.61
N THR A 54 29.48 -18.58 3.92
CA THR A 54 29.71 -19.84 4.65
C THR A 54 28.70 -19.96 5.80
N PRO A 55 28.38 -21.17 6.27
CA PRO A 55 27.34 -21.37 7.28
C PRO A 55 27.57 -20.64 8.61
N ASP A 56 28.84 -20.34 8.93
CA ASP A 56 29.28 -19.65 10.14
C ASP A 56 29.12 -18.13 10.09
N ILE A 57 29.14 -17.53 8.89
CA ILE A 57 29.05 -16.06 8.73
C ILE A 57 27.76 -15.60 8.05
N ALA A 58 27.01 -16.50 7.42
CA ALA A 58 25.76 -16.20 6.75
C ALA A 58 24.58 -16.26 7.72
N HIS A 59 23.79 -15.20 7.79
CA HIS A 59 22.59 -15.18 8.61
C HIS A 59 21.49 -14.32 7.99
N ILE A 60 20.25 -14.61 8.37
CA ILE A 60 19.08 -13.86 7.92
C ILE A 60 18.58 -13.02 9.08
N VAL A 61 18.46 -11.71 8.87
CA VAL A 61 17.86 -10.79 9.83
C VAL A 61 16.46 -10.44 9.33
N VAL A 62 15.44 -10.80 10.10
CA VAL A 62 14.05 -10.40 9.82
C VAL A 62 13.65 -9.26 10.75
N SER A 63 13.32 -8.12 10.17
CA SER A 63 12.83 -6.95 10.92
C SER A 63 11.32 -6.87 10.78
N ILE A 64 10.58 -7.36 11.78
CA ILE A 64 9.11 -7.30 11.84
C ILE A 64 8.58 -5.85 11.78
N PRO A 65 9.16 -4.86 12.51
CA PRO A 65 8.67 -3.48 12.42
C PRO A 65 8.84 -2.86 11.04
N LYS A 66 9.90 -3.27 10.31
CA LYS A 66 10.18 -2.76 8.95
C LYS A 66 9.52 -3.60 7.86
N GLN A 67 9.02 -4.80 8.17
CA GLN A 67 8.55 -5.79 7.19
C GLN A 67 9.60 -6.07 6.10
N ARG A 68 10.84 -6.29 6.53
CA ARG A 68 11.97 -6.61 5.64
C ARG A 68 12.79 -7.77 6.16
N ALA A 69 13.34 -8.56 5.26
CA ALA A 69 14.36 -9.56 5.55
C ALA A 69 15.65 -9.21 4.81
N TYR A 70 16.76 -9.37 5.51
CA TYR A 70 18.11 -9.13 5.01
C TYR A 70 18.88 -10.43 5.03
N LEU A 71 19.51 -10.78 3.91
CA LEU A 71 20.59 -11.76 3.90
C LEU A 71 21.87 -11.01 4.24
N MET A 72 22.51 -11.38 5.34
CA MET A 72 23.75 -10.78 5.80
C MET A 72 24.88 -11.80 5.74
N ILE A 73 26.03 -11.36 5.21
CA ILE A 73 27.30 -12.09 5.26
C ILE A 73 28.21 -11.24 6.13
N ARG A 74 28.56 -11.76 7.32
CA ARG A 74 29.14 -10.95 8.40
C ARG A 74 28.26 -9.73 8.69
N GLU A 75 28.78 -8.51 8.66
CA GLU A 75 28.03 -7.28 8.94
C GLU A 75 27.44 -6.62 7.68
N GLU A 76 27.60 -7.22 6.50
CA GLU A 76 27.19 -6.63 5.22
C GLU A 76 25.86 -7.19 4.69
N ILE A 77 25.00 -6.31 4.19
CA ILE A 77 23.72 -6.69 3.56
C ILE A 77 23.98 -7.11 2.11
N VAL A 78 23.75 -8.38 1.81
CA VAL A 78 23.92 -8.97 0.47
C VAL A 78 22.63 -8.91 -0.34
N ALA A 79 21.50 -9.13 0.32
CA ALA A 79 20.19 -9.04 -0.29
C ALA A 79 19.19 -8.45 0.70
N ASP A 80 18.22 -7.71 0.16
CA ASP A 80 17.17 -7.05 0.92
C ASP A 80 15.84 -7.21 0.20
N ALA A 81 14.86 -7.81 0.89
CA ALA A 81 13.52 -8.02 0.37
C ALA A 81 12.42 -7.62 1.37
N PRO A 82 11.27 -7.14 0.86
CA PRO A 82 10.07 -7.02 1.67
C PRO A 82 9.59 -8.42 2.10
N VAL A 83 9.02 -8.51 3.29
CA VAL A 83 8.35 -9.73 3.78
C VAL A 83 6.97 -9.40 4.32
N SER A 84 6.13 -10.42 4.47
CA SER A 84 4.88 -10.33 5.22
C SER A 84 5.03 -11.22 6.45
N SER A 85 5.01 -10.62 7.65
CA SER A 85 4.99 -11.37 8.90
C SER A 85 3.59 -11.90 9.24
N GLY A 86 3.52 -12.68 10.32
CA GLY A 86 2.27 -13.13 10.91
C GLY A 86 1.33 -11.97 11.25
N LYS A 87 0.03 -12.21 11.04
CA LYS A 87 -1.03 -11.25 11.39
C LYS A 87 -1.28 -11.25 12.90
N ARG A 88 -2.05 -10.28 13.39
CA ARG A 88 -2.49 -10.24 14.79
C ARG A 88 -3.19 -11.55 15.20
N GLY A 89 -2.81 -12.11 16.35
CA GLY A 89 -3.29 -13.40 16.88
C GLY A 89 -2.60 -14.63 16.29
N HIS A 90 -1.70 -14.44 15.31
CA HIS A 90 -0.86 -15.45 14.69
C HIS A 90 0.49 -14.82 14.31
N GLU A 91 1.06 -14.07 15.24
CA GLU A 91 2.29 -13.30 15.03
C GLU A 91 3.48 -14.23 14.74
N THR A 92 4.44 -13.72 13.96
CA THR A 92 5.76 -14.35 13.87
C THR A 92 6.47 -14.14 15.21
N PRO A 93 6.92 -15.22 15.88
CA PRO A 93 7.58 -15.13 17.19
C PRO A 93 8.93 -14.42 17.11
#